data_AF-A0A8C5MEY6-F1
#
_entry.id   AF-A0A8C5MEY6-F1
#
_cell.length_a   1.000
_cell.length_b   1.000
_cell.length_c   1.000
_cell.angle_alpha   90.00
_cell.angle_beta   90.00
_cell.angle_gamma   90.00
#
_symmetry.space_group_name_H-M   'P 1'
#
loop_
_entity.id
_entity.type
_entity.pdbx_description
1 polymer ?
#
loop_
_entity_poly.entity_id
_entity_poly.type
_entity_poly.pdbx_seq_one_letter_code
_entity_poly.pdbx_strand_id
1 'polypeptide(L)'
;MIWVAGFLWHECKEVWIEGLRSYFLDWWNFLDIVTISMYLASFSLRILVTLKGYLSCTDAPDSDVCFYFTKAGRLEWNTEDPQFIAEVLFAVTSMLSFTRLAYILPAHETLGTLQISIGKMIDDMIRFMFILMIILTAFLCGLNNIYVNYTESDKLGNFNETFQFLFWTMFQMVERTTVDMNHFMVAEFAGRALYGLFTIVMVIVLLNMLIAMITNSFQKIEDDADVEWKFARSKLYLSYFREGLTLPVPFNIIPTPKALFYIIRSIFRFLCCYKAKKKPEYPPISTISHRSDGDIYAESRAAYRLQVIKALVQRYIDTARREFEESRRKDLGNRITELNKNVIRLQSEVKHLRRSVGDNGVPGNPKENENVLSRYIMKVKNSFQSYDQESISSGKDSSDMTSPQDESGIVPDDDCPPYPDEVPATNQADEEEAM
;
A
#
# COMPACT_ATOMS: atom_id res chain seq x y z
N MET A 1 -11.74 -8.58 -29.56
CA MET A 1 -12.39 -7.34 -30.01
C MET A 1 -13.53 -6.94 -29.08
N ILE A 2 -14.69 -7.61 -29.08
CA ILE A 2 -15.87 -7.20 -28.29
C ILE A 2 -15.58 -7.16 -26.78
N TRP A 3 -14.95 -8.20 -26.23
CA TRP A 3 -14.59 -8.20 -24.80
C TRP A 3 -13.68 -7.01 -24.43
N VAL A 4 -12.63 -6.75 -25.22
CA VAL A 4 -11.71 -5.62 -25.00
C VAL A 4 -12.40 -4.28 -25.13
N ALA A 5 -13.32 -4.11 -26.10
CA ALA A 5 -14.09 -2.88 -26.22
C ALA A 5 -15.02 -2.66 -25.02
N GLY A 6 -15.63 -3.73 -24.50
CA GLY A 6 -16.48 -3.66 -23.32
C GLY A 6 -15.67 -3.39 -22.06
N PHE A 7 -14.44 -3.90 -22.01
CA PHE A 7 -13.50 -3.64 -20.93
C PHE A 7 -12.98 -2.19 -20.97
N LEU A 8 -12.61 -1.67 -22.14
CA LEU A 8 -12.29 -0.25 -22.32
C LEU A 8 -13.44 0.65 -21.89
N TRP A 9 -14.68 0.31 -22.30
CA TRP A 9 -15.86 1.07 -21.90
C TRP A 9 -16.11 1.03 -20.39
N HIS A 10 -15.85 -0.12 -19.75
CA HIS A 10 -15.91 -0.28 -18.30
C HIS A 10 -14.94 0.68 -17.61
N GLU A 11 -13.66 0.66 -17.99
CA GLU A 11 -12.63 1.52 -17.38
C GLU A 11 -12.87 3.01 -17.63
N CYS A 12 -13.27 3.39 -18.85
CA CYS A 12 -13.63 4.78 -19.14
C CYS A 12 -14.77 5.29 -18.23
N LYS A 13 -15.73 4.42 -17.92
CA LYS A 13 -16.83 4.74 -17.01
C LYS A 13 -16.37 4.83 -15.56
N GLU A 14 -15.48 3.94 -15.14
CA GLU A 14 -14.92 3.95 -13.80
C GLU A 14 -14.10 5.22 -13.54
N VAL A 15 -13.21 5.58 -14.47
CA VAL A 15 -12.43 6.85 -14.42
C VAL A 15 -13.36 8.07 -14.35
N TRP A 16 -14.48 8.05 -15.06
CA TRP A 16 -15.47 9.14 -15.03
C TRP A 16 -16.19 9.26 -13.68
N ILE A 17 -16.50 8.14 -13.03
CA ILE A 17 -17.23 8.11 -11.76
C ILE A 17 -16.32 8.44 -10.57
N GLU A 18 -15.12 7.88 -10.53
CA GLU A 18 -14.19 8.03 -9.41
C GLU A 18 -13.30 9.28 -9.52
N GLY A 19 -13.07 9.76 -10.74
CA GLY A 19 -12.14 10.84 -11.03
C GLY A 19 -10.70 10.36 -11.19
N LEU A 20 -9.97 11.05 -12.07
CA LEU A 20 -8.65 10.64 -12.55
C LEU A 20 -7.62 10.43 -11.44
N ARG A 21 -7.58 11.33 -10.44
CA ARG A 21 -6.60 11.27 -9.34
C ARG A 21 -6.83 10.07 -8.43
N SER A 22 -8.07 9.77 -8.08
CA SER A 22 -8.38 8.63 -7.20
C SER A 22 -8.14 7.30 -7.92
N TYR A 23 -8.45 7.26 -9.22
CA TYR A 23 -8.28 6.07 -10.05
C TYR A 23 -6.81 5.62 -10.14
N PHE A 24 -5.87 6.54 -10.40
CA PHE A 24 -4.44 6.21 -10.54
C PHE A 24 -3.73 5.86 -9.22
N LEU A 25 -4.37 6.09 -8.06
CA LEU A 25 -3.81 5.65 -6.78
C LEU A 25 -3.97 4.15 -6.55
N ASP A 26 -4.89 3.49 -7.26
CA ASP A 26 -5.05 2.04 -7.18
C ASP A 26 -4.14 1.33 -8.20
N TRP A 27 -3.27 0.45 -7.71
CA TRP A 27 -2.32 -0.28 -8.54
C TRP A 27 -3.01 -1.23 -9.52
N TRP A 28 -4.19 -1.77 -9.17
CA TRP A 28 -4.96 -2.65 -10.06
C TRP A 28 -5.52 -1.87 -11.25
N ASN A 29 -6.01 -0.67 -11.01
CA ASN A 29 -6.52 0.23 -12.04
C ASN A 29 -5.40 0.66 -13.00
N PHE A 30 -4.20 0.91 -12.48
CA PHE A 30 -3.02 1.15 -13.32
C PHE A 30 -2.69 -0.06 -14.20
N LEU A 31 -2.69 -1.28 -13.66
CA LEU A 31 -2.48 -2.52 -14.42
C LEU A 31 -3.54 -2.72 -15.51
N ASP A 32 -4.80 -2.41 -15.21
CA ASP A 32 -5.91 -2.49 -16.16
C ASP A 32 -5.73 -1.49 -17.33
N ILE A 33 -5.29 -0.25 -17.06
CA ILE A 33 -4.92 0.72 -18.12
C ILE A 33 -3.77 0.19 -18.98
N VAL A 34 -2.70 -0.33 -18.37
CA VAL A 34 -1.56 -0.88 -19.11
C VAL A 34 -2.02 -2.02 -20.03
N THR A 35 -2.82 -2.94 -19.50
CA THR A 35 -3.36 -4.08 -20.26
C THR A 35 -4.23 -3.63 -21.42
N ILE A 36 -5.15 -2.68 -21.21
CA ILE A 36 -6.01 -2.15 -22.27
C ILE A 36 -5.19 -1.41 -23.32
N SER A 37 -4.21 -0.60 -22.91
CA SER A 37 -3.35 0.15 -23.83
C SER A 37 -2.56 -0.79 -24.75
N MET A 38 -2.02 -1.89 -24.23
CA MET A 38 -1.31 -2.89 -25.03
C MET A 38 -2.25 -3.67 -25.97
N TYR A 39 -3.47 -4.00 -25.53
CA TYR A 39 -4.47 -4.60 -26.42
C TYR A 39 -4.86 -3.66 -27.56
N LEU A 40 -5.10 -2.38 -27.26
CA LEU A 40 -5.42 -1.38 -28.29
C LEU A 40 -4.25 -1.18 -29.26
N ALA A 41 -3.01 -1.13 -28.77
CA ALA A 41 -1.82 -1.05 -29.62
C ALA A 41 -1.71 -2.25 -30.56
N SER A 42 -1.87 -3.48 -30.04
CA SER A 42 -1.84 -4.70 -30.84
C SER A 42 -2.93 -4.72 -31.92
N PHE A 43 -4.17 -4.36 -31.58
CA PHE A 43 -5.26 -4.32 -32.57
C PHE A 43 -5.08 -3.22 -33.60
N SER A 44 -4.63 -2.03 -33.19
CA SER A 44 -4.32 -0.92 -34.10
C SER A 44 -3.26 -1.32 -35.11
N LEU A 45 -2.17 -1.97 -34.69
CA LEU A 45 -1.13 -2.45 -35.61
C LEU A 45 -1.68 -3.47 -36.61
N ARG A 46 -2.51 -4.43 -36.18
CA ARG A 46 -3.15 -5.40 -37.09
C ARG A 46 -4.06 -4.74 -38.12
N ILE A 47 -4.84 -3.75 -37.70
CA ILE A 47 -5.71 -2.97 -38.59
C ILE A 47 -4.86 -2.18 -39.58
N LEU A 48 -3.79 -1.53 -39.13
CA LEU A 48 -2.87 -0.77 -40.00
C LEU A 48 -2.19 -1.66 -41.04
N VAL A 49 -1.72 -2.85 -40.66
CA VAL A 49 -1.13 -3.83 -41.59
C VAL A 49 -2.16 -4.26 -42.64
N THR A 50 -3.37 -4.61 -42.19
CA THR A 50 -4.46 -5.03 -43.11
C THR A 50 -4.86 -3.91 -44.06
N LEU A 51 -4.98 -2.68 -43.55
CA LEU A 51 -5.34 -1.50 -44.35
C LEU A 51 -4.24 -1.17 -45.36
N LYS A 52 -2.97 -1.20 -44.94
CA LYS A 52 -1.83 -0.95 -45.81
C LYS A 52 -1.72 -2.00 -46.90
N GLY A 53 -1.93 -3.28 -46.57
CA GLY A 53 -2.01 -4.36 -47.55
C GLY A 53 -3.13 -4.14 -48.56
N TYR A 54 -4.35 -3.81 -48.09
CA TYR A 54 -5.49 -3.55 -48.96
C TYR A 54 -5.27 -2.35 -49.90
N LEU A 55 -4.80 -1.22 -49.39
CA LEU A 55 -4.53 -0.02 -50.18
C LEU A 55 -3.41 -0.28 -51.20
N SER A 56 -2.30 -0.88 -50.77
CA SER A 56 -1.15 -1.14 -51.66
C SER A 56 -1.50 -2.09 -52.81
N CYS A 57 -2.35 -3.11 -52.56
CA CYS A 57 -2.81 -4.02 -53.59
C CYS A 57 -3.90 -3.44 -54.51
N THR A 58 -4.65 -2.44 -54.04
CA THR A 58 -5.63 -1.72 -54.87
C THR A 58 -4.93 -0.76 -55.83
N ASP A 59 -3.88 -0.07 -55.37
CA ASP A 59 -3.11 0.86 -56.18
C ASP A 59 -2.18 0.13 -57.19
N ALA A 60 -1.53 -0.96 -56.77
CA ALA A 60 -0.60 -1.73 -57.60
C ALA A 60 -0.61 -3.23 -57.23
N PRO A 61 -1.41 -4.07 -57.91
CA PRO A 61 -1.59 -5.47 -57.55
C PRO A 61 -0.34 -6.34 -57.74
N ASP A 62 0.56 -5.97 -58.66
CA ASP A 62 1.82 -6.68 -58.93
C ASP A 62 3.04 -6.06 -58.22
N SER A 63 2.84 -5.15 -57.26
CA SER A 63 3.96 -4.56 -56.51
C SER A 63 4.54 -5.53 -55.48
N ASP A 64 5.86 -5.51 -55.30
CA ASP A 64 6.57 -6.27 -54.25
C ASP A 64 6.03 -5.96 -52.84
N VAL A 65 5.53 -4.73 -52.64
CA VAL A 65 4.91 -4.27 -51.40
C VAL A 65 3.57 -4.97 -51.13
N CYS A 66 2.74 -5.14 -52.17
CA CYS A 66 1.51 -5.91 -52.06
C CYS A 66 1.82 -7.38 -51.74
N PHE A 67 2.82 -7.97 -52.39
CA PHE A 67 3.28 -9.33 -52.07
C PHE A 67 3.75 -9.44 -50.61
N TYR A 68 4.55 -8.49 -50.14
CA TYR A 68 5.06 -8.46 -48.76
C TYR A 68 3.94 -8.48 -47.71
N PHE A 69 2.96 -7.57 -47.79
CA PHE A 69 1.93 -7.47 -46.76
C PHE A 69 0.82 -8.54 -46.84
N THR A 70 0.71 -9.28 -47.95
CA THR A 70 -0.39 -10.24 -48.15
C THR A 70 0.04 -11.71 -48.27
N LYS A 71 1.21 -11.97 -48.86
CA LYS A 71 1.66 -13.33 -49.24
C LYS A 71 3.03 -13.71 -48.68
N ALA A 72 3.86 -12.76 -48.24
CA ALA A 72 5.19 -13.09 -47.74
C ALA A 72 5.14 -13.99 -46.50
N GLY A 73 6.06 -14.95 -46.45
CA GLY A 73 6.20 -15.87 -45.33
C GLY A 73 6.85 -15.21 -44.12
N ARG A 74 6.66 -15.78 -42.92
CA ARG A 74 7.25 -15.26 -41.66
C ARG A 74 8.77 -15.10 -41.68
N LEU A 75 9.48 -15.92 -42.46
CA LEU A 75 10.94 -15.86 -42.60
C LEU A 75 11.41 -14.70 -43.49
N GLU A 76 10.51 -14.12 -44.27
CA GLU A 76 10.77 -13.01 -45.20
C GLU A 76 10.42 -11.65 -44.58
N TRP A 77 9.81 -11.65 -43.40
CA TRP A 77 9.44 -10.42 -42.68
C TRP A 77 10.67 -9.79 -42.04
N ASN A 78 10.72 -8.46 -42.07
CA ASN A 78 11.75 -7.71 -41.37
C ASN A 78 11.62 -7.87 -39.84
N THR A 79 12.71 -7.67 -39.09
CA THR A 79 12.70 -7.78 -37.62
C THR A 79 11.72 -6.81 -36.96
N GLU A 80 11.54 -5.63 -37.55
CA GLU A 80 10.64 -4.57 -37.07
C GLU A 80 9.23 -4.65 -37.67
N ASP A 81 8.83 -5.80 -38.21
CA ASP A 81 7.53 -5.92 -38.86
C ASP A 81 6.38 -5.63 -37.87
N PRO A 82 5.44 -4.70 -38.20
CA PRO A 82 4.34 -4.35 -37.31
C PRO A 82 3.45 -5.53 -36.91
N GLN A 83 3.34 -6.57 -37.76
CA GLN A 83 2.58 -7.77 -37.45
C GLN A 83 3.26 -8.60 -36.36
N PHE A 84 4.60 -8.74 -36.40
CA PHE A 84 5.36 -9.39 -35.32
C PHE A 84 5.20 -8.65 -33.99
N ILE A 85 5.35 -7.32 -34.00
CA ILE A 85 5.18 -6.49 -32.79
C ILE A 85 3.76 -6.66 -32.24
N ALA A 86 2.74 -6.68 -33.11
CA ALA A 86 1.36 -6.89 -32.68
C ALA A 86 1.13 -8.27 -32.04
N GLU A 87 1.78 -9.33 -32.55
CA GLU A 87 1.71 -10.68 -31.99
C GLU A 87 2.40 -10.76 -30.62
N VAL A 88 3.58 -10.16 -30.46
CA VAL A 88 4.31 -10.10 -29.19
C VAL A 88 3.51 -9.31 -28.14
N LEU A 89 3.01 -8.12 -28.50
CA LEU A 89 2.17 -7.33 -27.61
C LEU A 89 0.93 -8.11 -27.18
N PHE A 90 0.28 -8.83 -28.11
CA PHE A 90 -0.89 -9.65 -27.80
C PHE A 90 -0.55 -10.79 -26.81
N ALA A 91 0.59 -11.44 -26.97
CA ALA A 91 1.05 -12.52 -26.09
C ALA A 91 1.31 -11.99 -24.67
N VAL A 92 2.08 -10.90 -24.54
CA VAL A 92 2.37 -10.27 -23.24
C VAL A 92 1.09 -9.79 -22.57
N THR A 93 0.20 -9.13 -23.31
CA THR A 93 -1.07 -8.63 -22.77
C THR A 93 -1.98 -9.75 -22.30
N SER A 94 -1.97 -10.91 -22.98
CA SER A 94 -2.76 -12.07 -22.57
C SER A 94 -2.27 -12.62 -21.23
N MET A 95 -0.95 -12.65 -21.01
CA MET A 95 -0.38 -13.02 -19.70
C MET A 95 -0.81 -12.03 -18.60
N LEU A 96 -0.71 -10.72 -18.86
CA LEU A 96 -1.16 -9.68 -17.92
C LEU A 96 -2.66 -9.79 -17.63
N SER A 97 -3.48 -10.13 -18.63
CA SER A 97 -4.92 -10.30 -18.43
C SER A 97 -5.27 -11.43 -17.47
N PHE A 98 -4.49 -12.51 -17.44
CA PHE A 98 -4.67 -13.57 -16.45
C PHE A 98 -4.27 -13.13 -15.03
N THR A 99 -3.32 -12.21 -14.88
CA THR A 99 -2.96 -11.67 -13.55
C THR A 99 -4.13 -10.94 -12.89
N ARG A 100 -5.10 -10.45 -13.67
CA ARG A 100 -6.33 -9.83 -13.17
C ARG A 100 -7.20 -10.79 -12.35
N LEU A 101 -7.03 -12.11 -12.48
CA LEU A 101 -7.69 -13.07 -11.59
C LEU A 101 -7.27 -12.89 -10.12
N ALA A 102 -6.10 -12.29 -9.86
CA ALA A 102 -5.72 -11.91 -8.52
C ALA A 102 -6.65 -10.84 -7.90
N TYR A 103 -7.31 -10.01 -8.70
CA TYR A 103 -8.22 -8.98 -8.19
C TYR A 103 -9.44 -9.54 -7.45
N ILE A 104 -9.89 -10.76 -7.80
CA ILE A 104 -11.05 -11.41 -7.15
C ILE A 104 -10.65 -12.28 -5.94
N LEU A 105 -9.36 -12.61 -5.77
CA LEU A 105 -8.88 -13.41 -4.65
C LEU A 105 -9.25 -12.87 -3.26
N PRO A 106 -9.38 -11.54 -3.00
CA PRO A 106 -9.83 -11.02 -1.70
C PRO A 106 -11.25 -11.43 -1.32
N ALA A 107 -12.05 -11.95 -2.26
CA ALA A 107 -13.37 -12.50 -1.98
C ALA A 107 -13.30 -13.77 -1.11
N HIS A 108 -12.20 -14.53 -1.18
CA HIS A 108 -11.97 -15.70 -0.34
C HIS A 108 -11.08 -15.34 0.85
N GLU A 109 -11.39 -15.87 2.04
CA GLU A 109 -10.70 -15.54 3.28
C GLU A 109 -9.21 -15.89 3.25
N THR A 110 -8.87 -17.15 3.00
CA THR A 110 -7.47 -17.59 3.04
C THR A 110 -6.61 -17.03 1.91
N LEU A 111 -7.20 -16.76 0.74
CA LEU A 111 -6.45 -16.26 -0.42
C LEU A 111 -6.31 -14.73 -0.35
N GLY A 112 -7.32 -14.05 0.20
CA GLY A 112 -7.30 -12.61 0.39
C GLY A 112 -6.26 -12.16 1.39
N THR A 113 -6.21 -12.76 2.58
CA THR A 113 -5.19 -12.43 3.60
C THR A 113 -3.78 -12.69 3.08
N LEU A 114 -3.56 -13.80 2.37
CA LEU A 114 -2.28 -14.11 1.74
C LEU A 114 -1.89 -13.09 0.66
N GLN A 115 -2.82 -12.72 -0.22
CA GLN A 115 -2.56 -11.73 -1.27
C GLN A 115 -2.23 -10.35 -0.70
N ILE A 116 -2.97 -9.89 0.31
CA ILE A 116 -2.72 -8.60 0.96
C ILE A 116 -1.34 -8.60 1.64
N SER A 117 -1.01 -9.71 2.31
CA SER A 117 0.32 -9.89 2.91
C SER A 117 1.43 -9.81 1.86
N ILE A 118 1.26 -10.50 0.71
CA ILE A 118 2.20 -10.40 -0.42
C ILE A 118 2.34 -8.98 -0.94
N GLY A 119 1.22 -8.27 -1.12
CA GLY A 119 1.22 -6.88 -1.61
C GLY A 119 2.07 -5.96 -0.73
N LYS A 120 1.97 -6.09 0.59
CA LYS A 120 2.77 -5.29 1.53
C LYS A 120 4.23 -5.74 1.60
N MET A 121 4.50 -7.04 1.50
CA MET A 121 5.88 -7.54 1.47
C MET A 121 6.64 -7.06 0.24
N ILE A 122 5.96 -6.80 -0.88
CA ILE A 122 6.60 -6.30 -2.12
C ILE A 122 7.31 -4.97 -1.88
N ASP A 123 6.77 -4.07 -1.04
CA ASP A 123 7.44 -2.78 -0.76
C ASP A 123 8.79 -2.98 -0.07
N ASP A 124 8.89 -3.95 0.86
CA ASP A 124 10.16 -4.34 1.47
C ASP A 124 11.08 -5.03 0.45
N MET A 125 10.53 -5.89 -0.41
CA MET A 125 11.28 -6.58 -1.47
C MET A 125 11.87 -5.60 -2.50
N ILE A 126 11.16 -4.54 -2.89
CA ILE A 126 11.64 -3.53 -3.84
C ILE A 126 12.89 -2.84 -3.29
N ARG A 127 12.89 -2.49 -2.00
CA ARG A 127 14.07 -1.91 -1.33
C ARG A 127 15.27 -2.86 -1.36
N PHE A 128 15.05 -4.16 -1.17
CA PHE A 128 16.10 -5.16 -1.30
C PHE A 128 16.58 -5.33 -2.75
N MET A 129 15.66 -5.35 -3.72
CA MET A 129 15.98 -5.43 -5.14
C MET A 129 16.86 -4.27 -5.61
N PHE A 130 16.73 -3.09 -5.00
CA PHE A 130 17.64 -1.97 -5.28
C PHE A 130 19.09 -2.28 -4.89
N ILE A 131 19.32 -2.88 -3.72
CA ILE A 131 20.66 -3.32 -3.28
C ILE A 131 21.19 -4.39 -4.26
N LEU A 132 20.33 -5.33 -4.67
CA LEU A 132 20.68 -6.34 -5.65
C LEU A 132 21.12 -5.71 -6.99
N MET A 133 20.41 -4.70 -7.49
CA MET A 133 20.75 -4.02 -8.75
C MET A 133 22.10 -3.29 -8.68
N ILE A 134 22.44 -2.69 -7.52
CA ILE A 134 23.76 -2.07 -7.31
C ILE A 134 24.87 -3.12 -7.42
N ILE A 135 24.72 -4.25 -6.72
CA ILE A 135 25.70 -5.34 -6.73
C ILE A 135 25.82 -5.93 -8.14
N LEU A 136 24.70 -6.22 -8.79
CA LEU A 136 24.66 -6.75 -10.15
C LEU A 136 25.39 -5.83 -11.14
N THR A 137 25.15 -4.53 -11.06
CA THR A 137 25.81 -3.53 -11.93
C THR A 137 27.32 -3.45 -11.66
N ALA A 138 27.75 -3.54 -10.40
CA ALA A 138 29.18 -3.54 -10.05
C ALA A 138 29.91 -4.76 -10.66
N PHE A 139 29.32 -5.96 -10.54
CA PHE A 139 29.88 -7.17 -11.15
C PHE A 139 29.77 -7.17 -12.68
N LEU A 140 28.69 -6.62 -13.24
CA LEU A 140 28.52 -6.42 -14.68
C LEU A 140 29.66 -5.58 -15.26
N CYS A 141 29.93 -4.41 -14.69
CA CYS A 141 31.04 -3.57 -15.13
C CYS A 141 32.40 -4.27 -14.94
N GLY A 142 32.60 -4.97 -13.81
CA GLY A 142 33.83 -5.69 -13.53
C GLY A 142 34.13 -6.80 -14.55
N LEU A 143 33.15 -7.66 -14.84
CA LEU A 143 33.30 -8.73 -15.82
C LEU A 143 33.34 -8.19 -17.25
N ASN A 144 32.48 -7.24 -17.61
CA ASN A 144 32.49 -6.66 -18.96
C ASN A 144 33.85 -6.04 -19.28
N ASN A 145 34.45 -5.29 -18.35
CA ASN A 145 35.76 -4.66 -18.56
C ASN A 145 36.92 -5.68 -18.65
N ILE A 146 36.80 -6.83 -17.99
CA ILE A 146 37.79 -7.90 -18.16
C ILE A 146 37.63 -8.52 -19.55
N TYR A 147 36.41 -8.82 -19.98
CA TYR A 147 36.14 -9.61 -21.19
C TYR A 147 36.08 -8.78 -22.48
N VAL A 148 35.98 -7.43 -22.43
CA VAL A 148 35.83 -6.56 -23.62
C VAL A 148 36.95 -6.73 -24.66
N ASN A 149 38.16 -7.05 -24.22
CA ASN A 149 39.31 -7.22 -25.10
C ASN A 149 39.51 -8.66 -25.59
N TYR A 150 38.67 -9.61 -25.14
CA TYR A 150 38.80 -11.03 -25.44
C TYR A 150 37.60 -11.51 -26.25
N THR A 151 37.78 -11.58 -27.56
CA THR A 151 36.74 -11.98 -28.52
C THR A 151 36.41 -13.47 -28.52
N GLU A 152 37.08 -14.28 -27.68
CA GLU A 152 36.89 -15.73 -27.60
C GLU A 152 35.56 -16.13 -26.91
N SER A 153 34.93 -15.21 -26.18
CA SER A 153 33.67 -15.48 -25.47
C SER A 153 32.47 -14.81 -26.14
N ASP A 154 31.63 -15.59 -26.84
CA ASP A 154 30.42 -15.09 -27.51
C ASP A 154 29.34 -14.54 -26.56
N LYS A 155 29.49 -14.72 -25.25
CA LYS A 155 28.48 -14.33 -24.23
C LYS A 155 28.96 -13.21 -23.29
N LEU A 156 30.23 -12.80 -23.37
CA LEU A 156 30.84 -11.82 -22.49
C LEU A 156 31.65 -10.80 -23.30
N GLY A 157 31.78 -9.57 -22.78
CA GLY A 157 32.51 -8.47 -23.43
C GLY A 157 31.62 -7.43 -24.10
N ASN A 158 30.35 -7.77 -24.34
CA ASN A 158 29.27 -6.83 -24.64
C ASN A 158 28.42 -6.56 -23.40
N PHE A 159 28.08 -5.30 -23.14
CA PHE A 159 27.33 -4.94 -21.92
C PHE A 159 25.97 -5.64 -21.82
N ASN A 160 25.21 -5.71 -22.92
CA ASN A 160 23.89 -6.35 -22.96
C ASN A 160 23.96 -7.87 -22.76
N GLU A 161 24.89 -8.53 -23.43
CA GLU A 161 25.08 -9.99 -23.32
C GLU A 161 25.63 -10.37 -21.95
N THR A 162 26.57 -9.59 -21.42
CA THR A 162 27.13 -9.80 -20.06
C THR A 162 26.04 -9.58 -19.00
N PHE A 163 25.13 -8.62 -19.19
CA PHE A 163 23.97 -8.43 -18.32
C PHE A 163 23.04 -9.65 -18.37
N GLN A 164 22.68 -10.13 -19.56
CA GLN A 164 21.87 -11.32 -19.74
C GLN A 164 22.53 -12.55 -19.10
N PHE A 165 23.83 -12.73 -19.31
CA PHE A 165 24.65 -13.78 -18.70
C PHE A 165 24.58 -13.75 -17.16
N LEU A 166 24.79 -12.58 -16.54
CA LEU A 166 24.71 -12.43 -15.09
C LEU A 166 23.30 -12.64 -14.55
N PHE A 167 22.29 -12.14 -15.27
CA PHE A 167 20.89 -12.33 -14.92
C PHE A 167 20.53 -13.83 -14.85
N TRP A 168 20.87 -14.61 -15.88
CA TRP A 168 20.63 -16.06 -15.87
C TRP A 168 21.48 -16.80 -14.85
N THR A 169 22.65 -16.27 -14.51
CA THR A 169 23.50 -16.81 -13.44
C THR A 169 22.85 -16.67 -12.07
N MET A 170 22.04 -15.62 -11.81
CA MET A 170 21.29 -15.49 -10.55
C MET A 170 20.33 -16.67 -10.32
N PHE A 171 19.79 -17.25 -11.41
CA PHE A 171 18.93 -18.44 -11.37
C PHE A 171 19.72 -19.76 -11.45
N GLN A 172 21.05 -19.70 -11.46
CA GLN A 172 21.95 -20.84 -11.68
C GLN A 172 21.67 -21.63 -12.98
N MET A 173 21.20 -20.95 -14.02
CA MET A 173 20.88 -21.55 -15.32
C MET A 173 22.08 -21.55 -16.29
N VAL A 174 23.29 -21.25 -15.81
CA VAL A 174 24.46 -20.97 -16.64
C VAL A 174 25.62 -21.89 -16.26
N GLU A 175 26.24 -22.49 -17.28
CA GLU A 175 27.40 -23.37 -17.12
C GLU A 175 28.70 -22.58 -16.87
N ARG A 176 29.57 -23.11 -16.00
CA ARG A 176 30.86 -22.50 -15.64
C ARG A 176 31.81 -22.28 -16.83
N THR A 177 31.74 -23.15 -17.83
CA THR A 177 32.63 -23.19 -19.01
C THR A 177 32.56 -21.92 -19.86
N THR A 178 31.48 -21.16 -19.73
CA THR A 178 31.26 -19.88 -20.43
C THR A 178 32.24 -18.78 -20.05
N VAL A 179 32.90 -18.90 -18.90
CA VAL A 179 33.86 -17.91 -18.35
C VAL A 179 35.31 -18.28 -18.70
N ASP A 180 35.53 -19.45 -19.29
CA ASP A 180 36.88 -19.99 -19.52
C ASP A 180 37.57 -19.31 -20.72
N MET A 181 38.85 -18.95 -20.55
CA MET A 181 39.72 -18.43 -21.61
C MET A 181 40.95 -19.33 -21.75
N ASN A 182 40.98 -20.19 -22.77
CA ASN A 182 42.02 -21.20 -22.94
C ASN A 182 43.44 -20.62 -23.15
N HIS A 183 43.56 -19.36 -23.57
CA HIS A 183 44.83 -18.73 -23.94
C HIS A 183 45.38 -17.72 -22.92
N PHE A 184 44.58 -17.26 -21.95
CA PHE A 184 44.93 -16.14 -21.07
C PHE A 184 44.79 -16.48 -19.58
N MET A 185 45.84 -17.06 -18.97
CA MET A 185 45.79 -17.54 -17.58
C MET A 185 45.35 -16.48 -16.54
N VAL A 186 45.83 -15.24 -16.64
CA VAL A 186 45.51 -14.19 -15.64
C VAL A 186 44.06 -13.72 -15.77
N ALA A 187 43.60 -13.50 -17.00
CA ALA A 187 42.23 -13.07 -17.27
C ALA A 187 41.22 -14.20 -16.96
N GLU A 188 41.55 -15.44 -17.32
CA GLU A 188 40.79 -16.65 -16.98
C GLU A 188 40.65 -16.80 -15.45
N PHE A 189 41.75 -16.65 -14.72
CA PHE A 189 41.72 -16.73 -13.26
C PHE A 189 40.87 -15.60 -12.66
N ALA A 190 41.06 -14.35 -13.10
CA ALA A 190 40.31 -13.21 -12.61
C ALA A 190 38.81 -13.33 -12.92
N GLY A 191 38.45 -13.76 -14.13
CA GLY A 191 37.07 -14.01 -14.55
C GLY A 191 36.41 -15.12 -13.74
N ARG A 192 37.08 -16.27 -13.59
CA ARG A 192 36.61 -17.37 -12.73
C ARG A 192 36.46 -16.96 -11.28
N ALA A 193 37.40 -16.16 -10.75
CA ALA A 193 37.36 -15.67 -9.38
C ALA A 193 36.20 -14.69 -9.16
N LEU A 194 35.97 -13.74 -10.08
CA LEU A 194 34.85 -12.80 -9.99
C LEU A 194 33.50 -13.49 -10.19
N TYR A 195 33.39 -14.44 -11.11
CA TYR A 195 32.19 -15.26 -11.27
C TYR A 195 31.92 -16.11 -10.01
N GLY A 196 32.94 -16.73 -9.44
CA GLY A 196 32.84 -17.46 -8.17
C GLY A 196 32.41 -16.57 -7.00
N LEU A 197 32.99 -15.37 -6.91
CA LEU A 197 32.62 -14.39 -5.89
C LEU A 197 31.17 -13.90 -6.07
N PHE A 198 30.78 -13.58 -7.31
CA PHE A 198 29.42 -13.18 -7.65
C PHE A 198 28.40 -14.25 -7.23
N THR A 199 28.63 -15.52 -7.59
CA THR A 199 27.74 -16.63 -7.22
C THR A 199 27.66 -16.84 -5.71
N ILE A 200 28.78 -16.75 -4.98
CA ILE A 200 28.79 -16.80 -3.50
C ILE A 200 27.95 -15.67 -2.90
N VAL A 201 28.16 -14.43 -3.33
CA VAL A 201 27.43 -13.27 -2.82
C VAL A 201 25.93 -13.39 -3.15
N MET A 202 25.59 -13.74 -4.37
CA MET A 202 24.20 -13.89 -4.81
C MET A 202 23.45 -14.99 -4.07
N VAL A 203 24.04 -16.18 -3.98
CA VAL A 203 23.35 -17.38 -3.52
C VAL A 203 23.44 -17.53 -2.00
N ILE A 204 24.61 -17.28 -1.41
CA ILE A 204 24.82 -17.50 0.03
C ILE A 204 24.40 -16.28 0.82
N VAL A 205 24.71 -15.07 0.35
CA VAL A 205 24.40 -13.86 1.12
C VAL A 205 23.02 -13.34 0.76
N LEU A 206 22.79 -12.97 -0.50
CA LEU A 206 21.57 -12.26 -0.89
C LEU A 206 20.33 -13.13 -0.83
N LEU A 207 20.36 -14.38 -1.29
CA LEU A 207 19.18 -15.26 -1.21
C LEU A 207 18.79 -15.55 0.25
N ASN A 208 19.77 -15.85 1.12
CA ASN A 208 19.49 -16.10 2.54
C ASN A 208 18.96 -14.84 3.26
N MET A 209 19.49 -13.67 2.92
CA MET A 209 18.99 -12.39 3.45
C MET A 209 17.59 -12.05 2.93
N LEU A 210 17.29 -12.34 1.65
CA LEU A 210 15.97 -12.15 1.07
C LEU A 210 14.93 -13.04 1.75
N ILE A 211 15.24 -14.31 1.99
CA ILE A 211 14.35 -15.24 2.71
C ILE A 211 14.10 -14.74 4.14
N ALA A 212 15.17 -14.35 4.85
CA ALA A 212 15.07 -13.83 6.20
C ALA A 212 14.21 -12.55 6.26
N MET A 213 14.40 -11.63 5.31
CA MET A 213 13.61 -10.40 5.20
C MET A 213 12.14 -10.70 4.92
N ILE A 214 11.83 -11.57 3.95
CA ILE A 214 10.45 -11.96 3.62
C ILE A 214 9.77 -12.60 4.83
N THR A 215 10.47 -13.48 5.57
CA THR A 215 9.89 -14.16 6.73
C THR A 215 9.58 -13.18 7.87
N ASN A 216 10.50 -12.25 8.16
CA ASN A 216 10.29 -11.24 9.20
C ASN A 216 9.19 -10.24 8.80
N SER A 217 9.18 -9.80 7.53
CA SER A 217 8.14 -8.93 6.99
C SER A 217 6.76 -9.61 7.04
N PHE A 218 6.66 -10.89 6.64
CA PHE A 218 5.43 -11.67 6.71
C PHE A 218 4.88 -11.73 8.14
N GLN A 219 5.72 -12.10 9.12
CA GLN A 219 5.30 -12.19 10.53
C GLN A 219 4.79 -10.85 11.06
N LYS A 220 5.45 -9.73 10.71
CA LYS A 220 5.02 -8.39 11.12
C LYS A 220 3.69 -7.98 10.47
N ILE A 221 3.46 -8.38 9.23
CA ILE A 221 2.28 -7.98 8.45
C ILE A 221 1.06 -8.85 8.79
N GLU A 222 1.26 -10.12 9.13
CA GLU A 222 0.20 -11.09 9.40
C GLU A 222 -0.73 -10.63 10.55
N ASP A 223 -0.19 -9.99 11.59
CA ASP A 223 -0.95 -9.52 12.75
C ASP A 223 -2.05 -8.49 12.38
N ASP A 224 -1.80 -7.65 11.37
CA ASP A 224 -2.73 -6.61 10.90
C ASP A 224 -3.44 -6.96 9.57
N ALA A 225 -2.99 -8.03 8.90
CA ALA A 225 -3.47 -8.42 7.56
C ALA A 225 -4.98 -8.67 7.53
N ASP A 226 -5.53 -9.12 8.66
CA ASP A 226 -6.92 -9.50 8.82
C ASP A 226 -7.88 -8.30 8.75
N VAL A 227 -7.47 -7.16 9.32
CA VAL A 227 -8.23 -5.89 9.27
C VAL A 227 -8.19 -5.32 7.86
N GLU A 228 -7.03 -5.32 7.24
CA GLU A 228 -6.84 -4.79 5.90
C GLU A 228 -7.50 -5.63 4.82
N TRP A 229 -7.44 -6.96 4.95
CA TRP A 229 -8.19 -7.86 4.07
C TRP A 229 -9.69 -7.57 4.15
N LYS A 230 -10.24 -7.39 5.36
CA LYS A 230 -11.65 -7.02 5.54
C LYS A 230 -11.95 -5.66 4.88
N PHE A 231 -11.06 -4.68 5.00
CA PHE A 231 -11.19 -3.39 4.30
C PHE A 231 -11.16 -3.55 2.77
N ALA A 232 -10.20 -4.28 2.22
CA ALA A 232 -10.08 -4.55 0.80
C ALA A 232 -11.29 -5.31 0.24
N ARG A 233 -11.76 -6.33 0.98
CA ARG A 233 -12.98 -7.08 0.64
C ARG A 233 -14.21 -6.18 0.65
N SER A 234 -14.34 -5.30 1.64
CA SER A 234 -15.43 -4.32 1.69
C SER A 234 -15.37 -3.33 0.53
N LYS A 235 -14.18 -2.86 0.12
CA LYS A 235 -13.99 -2.02 -1.06
C LYS A 235 -14.42 -2.75 -2.34
N LEU A 236 -14.04 -4.01 -2.50
CA LEU A 236 -14.45 -4.86 -3.62
C LEU A 236 -15.98 -5.01 -3.67
N TYR A 237 -16.65 -5.24 -2.55
CA TYR A 237 -18.13 -5.35 -2.55
C TYR A 237 -18.81 -4.01 -2.80
N LEU A 238 -18.25 -2.90 -2.31
CA LEU A 238 -18.79 -1.56 -2.51
C LEU A 238 -18.79 -1.16 -4.00
N SER A 239 -17.81 -1.62 -4.79
CA SER A 239 -17.77 -1.35 -6.23
C SER A 239 -18.97 -1.96 -6.96
N TYR A 240 -19.44 -3.14 -6.53
CA TYR A 240 -20.64 -3.79 -7.08
C TYR A 240 -21.96 -3.16 -6.60
N PHE A 241 -21.96 -2.46 -5.46
CA PHE A 241 -23.16 -1.76 -4.97
C PHE A 241 -23.41 -0.42 -5.65
N ARG A 242 -22.39 0.22 -6.23
CA ARG A 242 -22.56 1.51 -6.92
C ARG A 242 -23.41 1.32 -8.19
N GLU A 243 -24.51 2.07 -8.28
CA GLU A 243 -25.40 2.06 -9.44
C GLU A 243 -24.64 2.55 -10.70
N GLY A 244 -24.45 1.66 -11.68
CA GLY A 244 -23.82 2.02 -12.95
C GLY A 244 -23.11 0.88 -13.67
N LEU A 245 -22.55 -0.10 -12.96
CA LEU A 245 -21.76 -1.19 -13.57
C LEU A 245 -22.51 -2.54 -13.49
N THR A 246 -23.81 -2.53 -13.76
CA THR A 246 -24.68 -3.71 -13.53
C THR A 246 -24.55 -4.82 -14.57
N LEU A 247 -23.93 -4.55 -15.72
CA LEU A 247 -23.74 -5.52 -16.80
C LEU A 247 -22.28 -5.96 -16.89
N PRO A 248 -21.98 -7.27 -16.81
CA PRO A 248 -20.62 -7.75 -16.97
C PRO A 248 -20.13 -7.55 -18.41
N VAL A 249 -18.84 -7.35 -18.59
CA VAL A 249 -18.20 -7.39 -19.92
C VAL A 249 -18.41 -8.79 -20.52
N PRO A 250 -18.86 -8.94 -21.78
CA PRO A 250 -19.01 -7.93 -22.84
C PRO A 250 -20.39 -7.25 -22.95
N PHE A 251 -21.37 -7.62 -22.14
CA PHE A 251 -22.76 -7.17 -22.28
C PHE A 251 -22.97 -5.67 -21.99
N ASN A 252 -22.00 -5.01 -21.34
CA ASN A 252 -21.98 -3.57 -21.10
C ASN A 252 -22.01 -2.72 -22.40
N ILE A 253 -21.62 -3.27 -23.56
CA ILE A 253 -21.64 -2.52 -24.83
C ILE A 253 -23.06 -2.36 -25.36
N ILE A 254 -23.97 -3.30 -25.08
CA ILE A 254 -25.32 -3.29 -25.65
C ILE A 254 -26.14 -2.23 -24.90
N PRO A 255 -26.44 -1.07 -25.51
CA PRO A 255 -27.23 -0.05 -24.85
C PRO A 255 -28.64 -0.60 -24.63
N THR A 256 -29.30 -0.20 -23.54
CA THR A 256 -30.72 -0.54 -23.40
C THR A 256 -31.49 -0.01 -24.61
N PRO A 257 -32.45 -0.77 -25.18
CA PRO A 257 -33.18 -0.36 -26.39
C PRO A 257 -33.81 1.03 -26.27
N LYS A 258 -34.20 1.43 -25.05
CA LYS A 258 -34.70 2.78 -24.74
C LYS A 258 -33.60 3.85 -24.90
N ALA A 259 -32.39 3.62 -24.38
CA ALA A 259 -31.26 4.53 -24.54
C ALA A 259 -30.85 4.65 -26.03
N LEU A 260 -30.83 3.55 -26.76
CA LEU A 260 -30.56 3.55 -28.21
C LEU A 260 -31.59 4.41 -28.96
N PHE A 261 -32.88 4.27 -28.65
CA PHE A 261 -33.94 5.10 -29.25
C PHE A 261 -33.76 6.59 -28.96
N TYR A 262 -33.41 6.96 -27.72
CA TYR A 262 -33.15 8.36 -27.36
C TYR A 262 -31.88 8.92 -28.01
N ILE A 263 -30.80 8.12 -28.11
CA ILE A 263 -29.55 8.51 -28.79
C ILE A 263 -29.80 8.72 -30.29
N ILE A 264 -30.48 7.76 -30.95
CA ILE A 264 -30.85 7.89 -32.36
C ILE A 264 -31.73 9.13 -32.56
N ARG A 265 -32.76 9.35 -31.72
CA ARG A 265 -33.59 10.56 -31.79
C ARG A 265 -32.78 11.85 -31.55
N SER A 266 -31.76 11.81 -30.69
CA SER A 266 -30.88 12.93 -30.41
C SER A 266 -29.94 13.23 -31.59
N ILE A 267 -29.37 12.19 -32.20
CA ILE A 267 -28.53 12.29 -33.41
C ILE A 267 -29.36 12.77 -34.60
N PHE A 268 -30.57 12.24 -34.81
CA PHE A 268 -31.50 12.73 -35.82
C PHE A 268 -31.93 14.17 -35.57
N ARG A 269 -32.12 14.57 -34.30
CA ARG A 269 -32.40 15.98 -33.97
C ARG A 269 -31.18 16.86 -34.25
N PHE A 270 -29.98 16.39 -33.93
CA PHE A 270 -28.73 17.11 -34.18
C PHE A 270 -28.41 17.26 -35.67
N LEU A 271 -28.59 16.21 -36.48
CA LEU A 271 -28.37 16.25 -37.93
C LEU A 271 -29.49 16.93 -38.73
N CYS A 272 -30.76 16.80 -38.30
CA CYS A 272 -31.89 17.26 -39.10
C CYS A 272 -32.42 18.65 -38.69
N CYS A 273 -32.13 19.12 -37.46
CA CYS A 273 -32.57 20.45 -36.99
C CYS A 273 -31.74 20.91 -35.76
N TYR A 274 -30.72 21.76 -35.95
CA TYR A 274 -30.18 22.58 -34.86
C TYR A 274 -31.20 23.66 -34.47
N LYS A 275 -32.35 23.26 -33.92
CA LYS A 275 -33.24 24.18 -33.24
C LYS A 275 -32.74 24.32 -31.81
N ALA A 276 -32.38 25.55 -31.45
CA ALA A 276 -32.11 25.97 -30.08
C ALA A 276 -33.14 25.32 -29.16
N LYS A 277 -32.68 24.76 -28.02
CA LYS A 277 -33.56 24.20 -27.00
C LYS A 277 -34.66 25.23 -26.69
N LYS A 278 -35.88 25.01 -27.19
CA LYS A 278 -37.05 25.72 -26.66
C LYS A 278 -37.10 25.36 -25.18
N LYS A 279 -37.09 26.38 -24.32
CA LYS A 279 -37.42 26.21 -22.90
C LYS A 279 -38.72 25.40 -22.84
N PRO A 280 -38.81 24.37 -22.00
CA PRO A 280 -40.03 23.59 -21.88
C PRO A 280 -41.18 24.52 -21.48
N GLU A 281 -42.14 24.70 -22.40
CA GLU A 281 -43.42 25.35 -22.15
C GLU A 281 -44.38 24.27 -21.63
N TYR A 282 -44.08 23.83 -20.42
CA TYR A 282 -45.07 23.17 -19.56
C TYR A 282 -45.23 24.10 -18.36
N PRO A 283 -46.44 24.32 -17.83
CA PRO A 283 -46.55 24.89 -16.50
C PRO A 283 -45.70 24.00 -15.58
N PRO A 284 -44.94 24.56 -14.62
CA PRO A 284 -44.20 23.75 -13.68
C PRO A 284 -45.19 22.80 -13.04
N ILE A 285 -45.02 21.49 -13.30
CA ILE A 285 -45.69 20.49 -12.48
C ILE A 285 -45.11 20.75 -11.09
N SER A 286 -45.97 21.22 -10.19
CA SER A 286 -45.71 21.35 -8.76
C SER A 286 -45.61 19.95 -8.15
N THR A 287 -44.70 19.13 -8.66
CA THR A 287 -44.23 17.92 -8.02
C THR A 287 -43.00 18.33 -7.23
N ILE A 288 -43.23 18.45 -5.92
CA ILE A 288 -42.22 18.51 -4.85
C ILE A 288 -41.50 19.86 -4.75
N SER A 289 -42.28 20.93 -4.57
CA SER A 289 -41.83 22.10 -3.81
C SER A 289 -42.59 22.24 -2.49
N HIS A 290 -43.00 21.12 -1.88
CA HIS A 290 -43.15 21.09 -0.42
C HIS A 290 -41.75 20.95 0.19
N ARG A 291 -41.05 22.09 0.25
CA ARG A 291 -39.84 22.27 1.08
C ARG A 291 -40.17 22.30 2.58
N SER A 292 -41.40 22.00 2.99
CA SER A 292 -41.79 21.92 4.40
C SER A 292 -41.75 20.49 4.98
N ASP A 293 -41.73 19.44 4.15
CA ASP A 293 -41.52 18.05 4.62
C ASP A 293 -40.03 17.66 4.61
N GLY A 294 -39.18 18.38 3.85
CA GLY A 294 -37.74 18.17 3.88
C GLY A 294 -37.10 18.54 5.22
N ASP A 295 -37.61 19.60 5.86
CA ASP A 295 -37.08 20.09 7.13
C ASP A 295 -37.46 19.18 8.30
N ILE A 296 -38.71 18.67 8.37
CA ILE A 296 -39.11 17.71 9.41
C ILE A 296 -38.34 16.39 9.28
N TYR A 297 -38.12 15.89 8.06
CA TYR A 297 -37.31 14.68 7.85
C TYR A 297 -35.79 14.91 7.97
N ALA A 298 -35.30 16.13 7.76
CA ALA A 298 -33.90 16.49 8.00
C ALA A 298 -33.63 16.71 9.50
N GLU A 299 -34.55 17.37 10.20
CA GLU A 299 -34.54 17.63 11.63
C GLU A 299 -34.75 16.34 12.43
N SER A 300 -35.67 15.46 11.99
CA SER A 300 -35.83 14.10 12.54
C SER A 300 -34.61 13.22 12.30
N ARG A 301 -33.96 13.31 11.12
CA ARG A 301 -32.68 12.62 10.88
C ARG A 301 -31.54 13.20 11.71
N ALA A 302 -31.49 14.51 11.91
CA ALA A 302 -30.49 15.17 12.73
C ALA A 302 -30.68 14.82 14.21
N ALA A 303 -31.92 14.82 14.70
CA ALA A 303 -32.29 14.40 16.05
C ALA A 303 -31.98 12.92 16.29
N TYR A 304 -32.33 12.04 15.34
CA TYR A 304 -31.99 10.62 15.39
C TYR A 304 -30.47 10.40 15.38
N ARG A 305 -29.73 11.06 14.48
CA ARG A 305 -28.26 10.99 14.45
C ARG A 305 -27.65 11.48 15.76
N LEU A 306 -28.13 12.58 16.32
CA LEU A 306 -27.66 13.12 17.58
C LEU A 306 -27.95 12.18 18.75
N GLN A 307 -29.14 11.57 18.78
CA GLN A 307 -29.51 10.57 19.79
C GLN A 307 -28.63 9.33 19.71
N VAL A 308 -28.38 8.82 18.49
CA VAL A 308 -27.50 7.67 18.26
C VAL A 308 -26.06 8.01 18.63
N ILE A 309 -25.54 9.16 18.21
CA ILE A 309 -24.18 9.61 18.57
C ILE A 309 -24.05 9.75 20.09
N LYS A 310 -25.03 10.37 20.76
CA LYS A 310 -25.04 10.50 22.22
C LYS A 310 -25.03 9.13 22.90
N ALA A 311 -25.82 8.18 22.42
CA ALA A 311 -25.84 6.82 22.95
C ALA A 311 -24.53 6.07 22.71
N LEU A 312 -23.92 6.23 21.53
CA LEU A 312 -22.63 5.64 21.19
C LEU A 312 -21.49 6.23 22.03
N VAL A 313 -21.44 7.54 22.18
CA VAL A 313 -20.45 8.25 23.01
C VAL A 313 -20.60 7.83 24.46
N GLN A 314 -21.83 7.76 24.99
CA GLN A 314 -22.07 7.29 26.35
C GLN A 314 -21.57 5.84 26.54
N ARG A 315 -21.91 4.94 25.60
CA ARG A 315 -21.44 3.55 25.64
C ARG A 315 -19.93 3.44 25.55
N TYR A 316 -19.30 4.29 24.74
CA TYR A 316 -17.84 4.36 24.62
C TYR A 316 -17.20 4.81 25.94
N ILE A 317 -17.69 5.90 26.54
CA ILE A 317 -17.21 6.40 27.83
C ILE A 317 -17.36 5.35 28.93
N ASP A 318 -18.53 4.70 29.01
CA ASP A 318 -18.80 3.67 30.02
C ASP A 318 -17.89 2.45 29.82
N THR A 319 -17.62 2.04 28.57
CA THR A 319 -16.69 0.95 28.25
C THR A 319 -15.25 1.33 28.61
N ALA A 320 -14.79 2.51 28.19
CA ALA A 320 -13.45 3.00 28.47
C ALA A 320 -13.18 3.12 29.98
N ARG A 321 -14.17 3.59 30.75
CA ARG A 321 -14.07 3.64 32.22
C ARG A 321 -13.93 2.24 32.81
N ARG A 322 -14.68 1.25 32.32
CA ARG A 322 -14.57 -0.15 32.78
C ARG A 322 -13.21 -0.75 32.49
N GLU A 323 -12.69 -0.58 31.27
CA GLU A 323 -11.35 -1.07 30.89
C GLU A 323 -10.24 -0.42 31.73
N PHE A 324 -10.36 0.87 32.01
CA PHE A 324 -9.43 1.58 32.88
C PHE A 324 -9.50 1.06 34.32
N GLU A 325 -10.70 0.86 34.87
CA GLU A 325 -10.89 0.28 36.20
C GLU A 325 -10.36 -1.15 36.30
N GLU A 326 -10.56 -1.99 35.28
CA GLU A 326 -10.04 -3.34 35.21
C GLU A 326 -8.52 -3.38 35.12
N SER A 327 -7.91 -2.52 34.30
CA SER A 327 -6.45 -2.39 34.22
C SER A 327 -5.86 -1.94 35.54
N ARG A 328 -6.48 -0.97 36.21
CA ARG A 328 -6.10 -0.52 37.55
C ARG A 328 -6.24 -1.63 38.60
N ARG A 329 -7.31 -2.44 38.54
CA ARG A 329 -7.47 -3.61 39.43
C ARG A 329 -6.40 -4.67 39.20
N LYS A 330 -6.03 -4.93 37.94
CA LYS A 330 -4.94 -5.86 37.60
C LYS A 330 -3.60 -5.37 38.16
N ASP A 331 -3.27 -4.09 37.99
CA ASP A 331 -2.04 -3.49 38.55
C ASP A 331 -2.03 -3.57 40.08
N LEU A 332 -3.15 -3.19 40.73
CA LEU A 332 -3.27 -3.27 42.18
C LEU A 332 -3.15 -4.73 42.68
N GLY A 333 -3.75 -5.69 41.96
CA GLY A 333 -3.60 -7.11 42.25
C GLY A 333 -2.16 -7.58 42.16
N ASN A 334 -1.44 -7.18 41.11
CA ASN A 334 -0.01 -7.49 40.95
C ASN A 334 0.82 -6.93 42.11
N ARG A 335 0.62 -5.65 42.47
CA ARG A 335 1.31 -5.01 43.61
C ARG A 335 1.04 -5.72 44.94
N ILE A 336 -0.20 -6.15 45.20
CA ILE A 336 -0.55 -6.91 46.41
C ILE A 336 0.15 -8.28 46.41
N THR A 337 0.18 -8.98 45.27
CA THR A 337 0.88 -10.27 45.19
C THR A 337 2.38 -10.12 45.41
N GLU A 338 2.99 -9.06 44.90
CA GLU A 338 4.40 -8.73 45.12
C GLU A 338 4.67 -8.40 46.59
N LEU A 339 3.82 -7.58 47.20
CA LEU A 339 3.90 -7.27 48.63
C LEU A 339 3.80 -8.54 49.48
N ASN A 340 2.86 -9.44 49.17
CA ASN A 340 2.70 -10.68 49.91
C ASN A 340 3.94 -11.59 49.77
N LYS A 341 4.52 -11.69 48.57
CA LYS A 341 5.81 -12.39 48.37
C LYS A 341 6.92 -11.80 49.22
N ASN A 342 7.02 -10.48 49.28
CA ASN A 342 8.02 -9.78 50.09
C ASN A 342 7.80 -9.98 51.59
N VAL A 343 6.55 -9.93 52.06
CA VAL A 343 6.22 -10.20 53.47
C VAL A 343 6.55 -11.64 53.86
N ILE A 344 6.21 -12.62 53.01
CA ILE A 344 6.55 -14.04 53.25
C ILE A 344 8.08 -14.22 53.31
N ARG A 345 8.82 -13.57 52.41
CA ARG A 345 10.29 -13.56 52.42
C ARG A 345 10.83 -12.94 53.71
N LEU A 346 10.26 -11.82 54.16
CA LEU A 346 10.71 -11.16 55.39
C LEU A 346 10.43 -12.02 56.62
N GLN A 347 9.26 -12.67 56.68
CA GLN A 347 8.92 -13.61 57.75
C GLN A 347 9.87 -14.81 57.79
N SER A 348 10.30 -15.33 56.63
CA SER A 348 11.26 -16.43 56.58
C SER A 348 12.65 -15.99 57.03
N GLU A 349 13.10 -14.79 56.63
CA GLU A 349 14.36 -14.18 57.09
C GLU A 349 14.34 -13.94 58.62
N VAL A 350 13.26 -13.37 59.17
CA VAL A 350 13.10 -13.16 60.62
C VAL A 350 13.09 -14.49 61.39
N LYS A 351 12.41 -15.52 60.86
CA LYS A 351 12.40 -16.86 61.47
C LYS A 351 13.79 -17.50 61.46
N HIS A 352 14.55 -17.30 60.39
CA HIS A 352 15.95 -17.73 60.32
C HIS A 352 16.82 -17.00 61.34
N LEU A 353 16.66 -15.68 61.46
CA LEU A 353 17.38 -14.86 62.44
C LEU A 353 17.08 -15.30 63.87
N ARG A 354 15.81 -15.54 64.20
CA ARG A 354 15.38 -16.03 65.51
C ARG A 354 15.98 -17.40 65.85
N ARG A 355 16.11 -18.29 64.87
CA ARG A 355 16.80 -19.57 65.04
C ARG A 355 18.30 -19.36 65.29
N SER A 356 18.96 -18.49 64.51
CA SER A 356 20.38 -18.17 64.73
C SER A 356 20.67 -17.51 66.08
N VAL A 357 19.74 -16.71 66.61
CA VAL A 357 19.84 -16.11 67.94
C VAL A 357 19.53 -17.13 69.05
N GLY A 358 18.60 -18.06 68.80
CA GLY A 358 18.27 -19.16 69.73
C GLY A 358 19.40 -20.19 69.88
N ASP A 359 20.19 -20.42 68.83
CA ASP A 359 21.35 -21.32 68.87
C ASP A 359 22.62 -20.68 69.46
N ASN A 360 22.68 -19.35 69.55
CA ASN A 360 23.84 -18.61 70.11
C ASN A 360 23.70 -18.30 71.62
N GLY A 361 22.93 -19.10 72.35
CA GLY A 361 22.75 -18.97 73.80
C GLY A 361 23.87 -19.61 74.64
N VAL A 362 25.11 -19.09 74.59
CA VAL A 362 26.18 -19.25 75.61
C VAL A 362 26.97 -17.93 75.70
N PRO A 363 27.34 -17.40 76.88
CA PRO A 363 27.58 -15.97 77.06
C PRO A 363 28.97 -15.54 76.57
N GLY A 364 29.00 -14.54 75.69
CA GLY A 364 30.22 -13.89 75.23
C GLY A 364 30.04 -12.38 75.06
N ASN A 365 30.48 -11.63 76.07
CA ASN A 365 30.85 -10.21 76.12
C ASN A 365 29.81 -9.12 75.69
N PRO A 366 29.41 -8.17 76.58
CA PRO A 366 28.25 -7.28 76.37
C PRO A 366 28.41 -6.10 75.39
N LYS A 367 29.53 -5.97 74.66
CA LYS A 367 29.83 -4.73 73.89
C LYS A 367 29.66 -4.82 72.37
N GLU A 368 29.44 -6.00 71.79
CA GLU A 368 29.29 -6.15 70.34
C GLU A 368 27.82 -6.25 69.86
N ASN A 369 26.93 -6.80 70.69
CA ASN A 369 25.53 -7.01 70.30
C ASN A 369 24.71 -5.71 70.16
N GLU A 370 25.04 -4.65 70.90
CA GLU A 370 24.41 -3.33 70.73
C GLU A 370 24.78 -2.68 69.38
N ASN A 371 25.99 -2.95 68.87
CA ASN A 371 26.46 -2.40 67.60
C ASN A 371 25.84 -3.09 66.38
N VAL A 372 25.51 -4.37 66.46
CA VAL A 372 24.90 -5.12 65.35
C VAL A 372 23.40 -4.79 65.23
N LEU A 373 22.68 -4.74 66.36
CA LEU A 373 21.27 -4.36 66.37
C LEU A 373 21.07 -2.91 65.92
N SER A 374 21.92 -1.98 66.39
CA SER A 374 21.91 -0.58 65.94
C SER A 374 22.21 -0.45 64.45
N ARG A 375 23.18 -1.24 63.91
CA ARG A 375 23.45 -1.29 62.47
C ARG A 375 22.27 -1.83 61.67
N TYR A 376 21.59 -2.87 62.15
CA TYR A 376 20.42 -3.44 61.47
C TYR A 376 19.22 -2.49 61.49
N ILE A 377 18.96 -1.83 62.62
CA ILE A 377 17.89 -0.82 62.74
C ILE A 377 18.17 0.37 61.81
N MET A 378 19.41 0.86 61.74
CA MET A 378 19.80 1.92 60.79
C MET A 378 19.70 1.47 59.32
N LYS A 379 20.06 0.22 59.01
CA LYS A 379 19.98 -0.32 57.64
C LYS A 379 18.53 -0.46 57.19
N VAL A 380 17.65 -0.97 58.06
CA VAL A 380 16.20 -1.05 57.79
C VAL A 380 15.59 0.35 57.66
N LYS A 381 15.93 1.29 58.56
CA LYS A 381 15.47 2.68 58.49
C LYS A 381 15.86 3.36 57.17
N ASN A 382 17.10 3.18 56.71
CA ASN A 382 17.57 3.74 55.44
C ASN A 382 16.90 3.09 54.22
N SER A 383 16.59 1.79 54.27
CA SER A 383 15.83 1.12 53.21
C SER A 383 14.37 1.58 53.12
N PHE A 384 13.73 1.94 54.23
CA PHE A 384 12.40 2.56 54.19
C PHE A 384 12.44 4.01 53.69
N GLN A 385 13.47 4.78 54.05
CA GLN A 385 13.65 6.15 53.52
C GLN A 385 13.90 6.17 52.00
N SER A 386 14.58 5.17 51.43
CA SER A 386 14.73 5.07 49.98
C SER A 386 13.42 4.75 49.26
N TYR A 387 12.51 4.00 49.90
CA TYR A 387 11.17 3.72 49.35
C TYR A 387 10.24 4.95 49.38
N ASP A 388 10.30 5.77 50.43
CA ASP A 388 9.58 7.05 50.46
C ASP A 388 10.11 8.02 49.40
N GLN A 389 11.40 7.93 49.04
CA GLN A 389 12.01 8.77 48.01
C GLN A 389 11.73 8.27 46.58
N GLU A 390 11.64 6.95 46.34
CA GLU A 390 11.21 6.35 45.07
C GLU A 390 9.70 6.47 44.81
N SER A 391 8.86 6.46 45.85
CA SER A 391 7.42 6.72 45.69
C SER A 391 7.13 8.18 45.37
N ILE A 392 7.96 9.11 45.84
CA ILE A 392 7.91 10.53 45.47
C ILE A 392 8.51 10.79 44.07
N SER A 393 9.49 10.01 43.62
CA SER A 393 10.02 10.13 42.23
C SER A 393 9.08 9.49 41.20
N SER A 394 8.47 8.33 41.50
CA SER A 394 7.48 7.69 40.63
C SER A 394 6.17 8.47 40.51
N GLY A 395 5.88 9.39 41.43
CA GLY A 395 4.77 10.34 41.33
C GLY A 395 5.05 11.56 40.43
N LYS A 396 6.29 11.76 39.97
CA LYS A 396 6.68 12.87 39.09
C LYS A 396 6.86 12.48 37.61
N ASP A 397 7.00 11.19 37.30
CA ASP A 397 7.15 10.71 35.91
C ASP A 397 5.81 10.46 35.19
N SER A 398 4.67 10.89 35.76
CA SER A 398 3.35 10.81 35.13
C SER A 398 2.78 12.17 34.70
N SER A 399 3.60 13.23 34.70
CA SER A 399 3.25 14.52 34.13
C SER A 399 4.30 14.95 33.11
N ASP A 400 4.52 14.12 32.10
CA ASP A 400 5.09 14.56 30.83
C ASP A 400 4.45 13.75 29.70
N MET A 401 3.30 14.24 29.20
CA MET A 401 2.87 13.96 27.84
C MET A 401 3.17 15.21 27.03
N THR A 402 4.37 15.20 26.46
CA THR A 402 4.78 16.07 25.38
C THR A 402 3.85 15.82 24.19
N SER A 403 3.15 16.87 23.75
CA SER A 403 2.53 16.92 22.42
C SER A 403 3.63 16.98 21.34
N PRO A 404 3.39 16.46 20.13
CA PRO A 404 4.38 16.47 19.07
C PRO A 404 4.62 17.91 18.58
N GLN A 405 5.88 18.35 18.55
CA GLN A 405 6.31 19.52 17.78
C GLN A 405 7.04 19.02 16.53
N ASP A 406 6.45 19.37 15.38
CA ASP A 406 7.13 19.48 14.10
C ASP A 406 8.06 20.71 14.11
N GLU A 407 9.19 20.57 13.42
CA GLU A 407 10.14 21.62 13.08
C GLU A 407 9.49 22.74 12.26
N SER A 408 9.80 24.00 12.57
CA SER A 408 10.27 24.99 11.58
C SER A 408 10.61 26.33 12.25
N GLY A 409 11.52 27.05 11.60
CA GLY A 409 12.31 28.13 12.17
C GLY A 409 11.63 29.50 12.30
N ILE A 410 12.33 30.30 13.09
CA ILE A 410 12.18 31.71 13.46
C ILE A 410 12.15 32.66 12.24
N VAL A 411 11.24 33.65 12.23
CA VAL A 411 11.39 35.09 11.80
C VAL A 411 10.22 35.91 12.43
N PRO A 412 10.38 37.20 12.84
CA PRO A 412 9.59 37.82 13.92
C PRO A 412 8.42 38.73 13.49
N ASP A 413 7.57 38.99 14.50
CA ASP A 413 6.63 40.09 14.78
C ASP A 413 6.19 41.04 13.64
N ASP A 414 4.88 41.08 13.41
CA ASP A 414 4.16 42.27 12.93
C ASP A 414 2.75 42.33 13.55
N ASP A 415 2.43 43.52 14.06
CA ASP A 415 1.19 43.93 14.74
C ASP A 415 -0.09 43.70 13.91
N CYS A 416 -1.18 43.27 14.56
CA CYS A 416 -2.56 43.54 14.08
C CYS A 416 -3.59 43.59 15.24
N PRO A 417 -4.67 44.39 15.07
CA PRO A 417 -5.39 45.07 16.16
C PRO A 417 -6.58 44.27 16.74
N PRO A 418 -7.24 44.75 17.82
CA PRO A 418 -8.34 44.04 18.46
C PRO A 418 -9.65 44.09 17.66
N TYR A 419 -10.43 43.02 17.77
CA TYR A 419 -11.82 42.92 17.32
C TYR A 419 -12.71 43.98 17.99
N PRO A 420 -13.68 44.60 17.27
CA PRO A 420 -14.63 45.51 17.88
C PRO A 420 -15.84 44.77 18.49
N ASP A 421 -16.28 45.33 19.63
CA ASP A 421 -17.43 44.95 20.43
C ASP A 421 -18.78 45.08 19.69
N GLU A 422 -19.74 44.27 20.17
CA GLU A 422 -21.17 44.33 19.88
C GLU A 422 -21.76 45.73 20.15
N VAL A 423 -22.62 46.22 19.24
CA VAL A 423 -23.51 47.37 19.47
C VAL A 423 -24.95 46.98 19.12
N PRO A 424 -25.94 47.32 19.96
CA PRO A 424 -27.32 46.88 19.83
C PRO A 424 -28.16 47.70 18.85
N ALA A 425 -29.30 47.12 18.50
CA ALA A 425 -30.31 47.63 17.58
C ALA A 425 -30.92 49.00 17.94
N THR A 426 -31.18 49.81 16.91
CA THR A 426 -32.18 50.90 16.93
C THR A 426 -32.89 51.02 15.58
N ASN A 427 -34.22 51.18 15.65
CA ASN A 427 -35.16 51.44 14.56
C ASN A 427 -35.08 52.89 14.03
N GLN A 428 -35.35 53.08 12.73
CA GLN A 428 -36.08 54.19 12.05
C GLN A 428 -35.71 54.11 10.54
N ALA A 429 -36.62 53.78 9.61
CA ALA A 429 -37.69 54.60 9.02
C ALA A 429 -37.18 55.68 8.03
N ASP A 430 -37.59 55.46 6.77
CA ASP A 430 -37.88 56.41 5.66
C ASP A 430 -36.77 57.13 4.87
N GLU A 431 -37.11 57.33 3.57
CA GLU A 431 -36.52 58.20 2.53
C GLU A 431 -35.18 57.78 1.90
N GLU A 432 -34.84 57.98 0.62
CA GLU A 432 -35.51 58.27 -0.66
C GLU A 432 -34.36 58.24 -1.73
N GLU A 433 -34.70 58.07 -3.00
CA GLU A 433 -33.94 58.49 -4.20
C GLU A 433 -32.60 57.86 -4.67
N ALA A 434 -32.69 57.32 -5.89
CA ALA A 434 -31.83 57.57 -7.07
C ALA A 434 -30.35 57.14 -7.09
N MET A 435 -30.07 56.03 -7.78
CA MET A 435 -29.43 56.00 -9.13
C MET A 435 -29.28 54.56 -9.61
#